data_AF-A0A1M5SB15-F1
#
_entry.id   AF-A0A1M5SB15-F1
#
_cell.length_a   1.000
_cell.length_b   1.000
_cell.length_c   1.000
_cell.angle_alpha   90.00
_cell.angle_beta   90.00
_cell.angle_gamma   90.00
#
_symmetry.space_group_name_H-M   'P 1'
#
loop_
_entity.id
_entity.type
_entity.pdbx_description
1 polymer ?
#
loop_
_entity_poly.entity_id
_entity_poly.type
_entity_poly.pdbx_seq_one_letter_code
_entity_poly.pdbx_strand_id
1 'polypeptide(L)' 'MTSGSQVHRGSDSHIWLKQYPAGVPADIDATPYASLVELLEESFAAFRGRRAFICMERSISYDDLDQMSLA' A
#
# COMPACT_ATOMS: atom_id res chain seq x y z
N MET A 1 -4.25 4.62 -33.36
CA MET A 1 -4.67 5.45 -32.22
C MET A 1 -5.14 4.49 -31.14
N THR A 2 -4.24 4.16 -30.20
CA THR A 2 -4.45 3.09 -29.22
C THR A 2 -5.55 3.51 -28.24
N SER A 3 -6.67 2.80 -28.31
CA SER A 3 -7.85 2.99 -27.47
C SER A 3 -7.47 2.81 -26.00
N GLY A 4 -7.83 3.80 -25.18
CA GLY A 4 -7.54 3.85 -23.75
C GLY A 4 -8.07 2.63 -23.00
N SER A 5 -7.22 2.08 -22.14
CA SER A 5 -7.53 1.01 -21.18
C SER A 5 -8.60 1.50 -20.21
N GLN A 6 -9.83 1.00 -20.37
CA GLN A 6 -10.89 1.16 -19.38
C GLN A 6 -10.74 0.05 -18.34
N VAL A 7 -10.34 0.42 -17.11
CA VAL A 7 -10.53 -0.43 -15.92
C VAL A 7 -11.33 0.37 -14.90
N HIS A 8 -12.64 0.39 -15.08
CA HIS A 8 -13.58 0.81 -14.04
C HIS A 8 -14.67 -0.25 -13.94
N ARG A 9 -14.49 -1.20 -13.02
CA ARG A 9 -15.58 -2.04 -12.49
C ARG A 9 -15.71 -1.72 -11.01
N GLY A 10 -16.47 -0.67 -10.72
CA GLY A 10 -16.74 -0.23 -9.35
C GLY A 10 -17.70 -1.18 -8.60
N SER A 11 -17.27 -1.53 -7.39
CA SER A 11 -18.00 -1.49 -6.12
C SER A 11 -19.32 -2.28 -5.86
N ASP A 12 -20.09 -2.74 -6.85
CA ASP A 12 -21.45 -3.30 -6.56
C ASP A 12 -21.50 -4.79 -6.17
N SER A 13 -20.37 -5.51 -6.18
CA SER A 13 -20.33 -6.97 -5.93
C SER A 13 -19.61 -7.38 -4.64
N HIS A 14 -19.23 -6.42 -3.81
CA HIS A 14 -18.33 -6.66 -2.67
C HIS A 14 -19.09 -6.52 -1.34
N ILE A 15 -19.64 -7.64 -0.86
CA ILE A 15 -20.47 -7.72 0.35
C ILE A 15 -19.75 -7.15 1.58
N TRP A 16 -18.41 -7.23 1.62
CA TRP A 16 -17.59 -6.75 2.73
C TRP A 16 -17.49 -5.23 2.85
N LEU A 17 -17.81 -4.46 1.79
CA LEU A 17 -17.76 -2.99 1.87
C LEU A 17 -18.74 -2.43 2.90
N LYS A 18 -19.81 -3.17 3.21
CA LYS A 18 -20.74 -2.84 4.30
C LYS A 18 -20.08 -2.84 5.69
N GLN A 19 -18.93 -3.49 5.82
CA GLN A 19 -18.18 -3.59 7.06
C GLN A 19 -17.06 -2.55 7.15
N TYR A 20 -16.85 -1.75 6.09
CA TYR A 20 -15.88 -0.66 6.16
C TYR A 20 -16.37 0.41 7.14
N PRO A 21 -15.50 0.92 8.02
CA PRO A 21 -15.83 2.05 8.88
C PRO A 21 -16.29 3.26 8.04
N ALA A 22 -17.16 4.08 8.63
CA ALA A 22 -17.63 5.29 7.98
C ALA A 22 -16.44 6.19 7.61
N GLY A 23 -16.38 6.62 6.36
CA GLY A 23 -15.33 7.48 5.83
C GLY A 23 -14.13 6.76 5.21
N VAL A 24 -14.08 5.42 5.21
CA VAL A 24 -13.07 4.66 4.47
C VAL A 24 -13.54 4.49 3.01
N PRO A 25 -12.82 5.02 2.01
CA PRO A 25 -13.17 4.82 0.61
C PRO A 25 -13.08 3.34 0.20
N ALA A 26 -13.97 2.91 -0.69
CA ALA A 26 -13.93 1.55 -1.26
C ALA A 26 -12.80 1.40 -2.29
N ASP A 27 -12.38 2.50 -2.92
CA ASP A 27 -11.37 2.55 -3.96
C ASP A 27 -10.30 3.57 -3.57
N ILE A 28 -9.05 3.28 -3.92
CA ILE A 28 -7.89 4.16 -3.75
C ILE A 28 -7.26 4.47 -5.11
N ASP A 29 -6.75 5.69 -5.27
CA ASP A 29 -5.95 6.05 -6.45
C ASP A 29 -4.49 5.63 -6.24
N ALA A 30 -4.07 4.56 -6.95
CA ALA A 30 -2.71 4.05 -6.93
C ALA A 30 -1.88 4.54 -8.12
N THR A 31 -2.42 5.41 -8.99
CA THR A 31 -1.71 5.91 -10.18
C THR A 31 -0.36 6.60 -9.92
N PRO A 32 -0.08 7.19 -8.73
CA PRO A 32 1.25 7.77 -8.47
C PRO A 32 2.40 6.76 -8.43
N TYR A 33 2.13 5.47 -8.23
CA TYR A 33 3.16 4.44 -8.11
C TYR A 33 2.97 3.37 -9.17
N ALA A 34 4.02 3.10 -9.96
CA ALA A 34 4.04 2.05 -10.97
C ALA A 34 4.10 0.65 -10.36
N SER A 35 4.56 0.53 -9.12
CA SER A 35 4.62 -0.74 -8.39
C SER A 35 4.54 -0.55 -6.88
N LEU A 36 4.17 -1.62 -6.17
CA LEU A 36 4.25 -1.65 -4.70
C LEU A 36 5.70 -1.46 -4.22
N VAL A 37 6.68 -1.92 -5.00
CA VAL A 37 8.10 -1.73 -4.69
C VAL A 37 8.44 -0.24 -4.66
N GLU A 38 8.01 0.52 -5.66
CA GLU A 38 8.27 1.97 -5.72
C GLU A 38 7.70 2.72 -4.51
N LEU A 39 6.49 2.37 -4.08
CA LEU A 39 5.89 2.92 -2.86
C LEU A 39 6.70 2.58 -1.59
N LEU A 40 7.24 1.36 -1.52
CA LEU A 40 8.04 0.91 -0.38
C LEU A 40 9.42 1.57 -0.36
N GLU A 41 10.08 1.72 -1.50
CA GLU A 41 11.36 2.43 -1.65
C GLU A 41 11.27 3.88 -1.16
N GLU A 42 10.22 4.61 -1.56
CA GLU A 42 9.96 5.95 -1.06
C GLU A 42 9.75 5.97 0.46
N SER A 43 8.98 5.00 0.97
CA SER A 43 8.70 4.87 2.41
C SER A 43 9.97 4.55 3.21
N PHE A 44 10.85 3.69 2.69
CA PHE A 44 12.14 3.40 3.29
C PHE A 44 12.96 4.67 3.40
N ALA A 45 13.10 5.42 2.30
CA ALA A 45 13.87 6.66 2.28
C ALA A 45 13.32 7.73 3.23
N ALA A 46 12.00 7.93 3.27
CA ALA A 46 11.35 8.98 4.05
C ALA A 46 11.28 8.67 5.56
N PHE A 47 11.23 7.38 5.94
CA PHE A 47 10.87 6.96 7.30
C PHE A 47 11.84 5.97 7.95
N ARG A 48 13.08 5.82 7.47
CA ARG A 48 14.09 4.86 7.97
C ARG A 48 14.06 4.56 9.47
N GLY A 49 14.15 5.58 10.32
CA GLY A 49 14.20 5.41 11.79
C GLY A 49 12.87 5.11 12.48
N ARG A 50 11.74 5.09 11.75
CA ARG A 50 10.41 4.79 12.31
C ARG A 50 10.19 3.28 12.35
N ARG A 51 9.40 2.81 13.31
CA ARG A 51 8.96 1.40 13.38
C ARG A 51 7.98 1.12 12.23
N ALA A 52 8.32 0.17 11.37
CA ALA A 52 7.51 -0.26 10.24
C ALA A 52 6.51 -1.37 10.64
N PHE A 53 6.97 -2.36 11.41
CA PHE A 53 6.15 -3.48 11.87
C PHE A 53 6.34 -3.75 13.36
N ILE A 54 5.30 -4.28 14.00
CA ILE A 54 5.32 -4.73 15.39
C ILE A 54 4.60 -6.08 15.45
N CYS A 55 5.26 -7.09 16.01
CA CYS A 55 4.68 -8.41 16.29
C CYS A 55 5.19 -8.89 17.65
N MET A 56 4.27 -9.26 18.55
CA MET A 56 4.61 -9.74 19.90
C MET A 56 5.67 -8.86 20.60
N GLU A 57 5.41 -7.55 20.71
CA GLU A 57 6.32 -6.54 21.31
C GLU A 57 7.68 -6.35 20.60
N ARG A 58 7.99 -7.15 19.60
CA ARG A 58 9.16 -6.95 18.73
C ARG A 58 8.78 -6.02 17.60
N SER A 59 9.62 -5.04 17.33
CA SER A 59 9.46 -4.15 16.18
C SER A 59 10.68 -4.18 15.28
N ILE A 60 10.45 -3.97 14.00
CA ILE A 60 11.49 -3.67 13.01
C ILE A 60 11.24 -2.26 12.45
N SER A 61 12.31 -1.54 12.19
CA SER A 61 12.26 -0.22 11.55
C SER A 61 12.10 -0.34 10.03
N TYR A 62 11.86 0.79 9.37
CA TYR A 62 11.88 0.84 7.89
C TYR A 62 13.28 0.51 7.35
N ASP A 63 14.35 0.89 8.05
CA ASP A 63 15.73 0.55 7.68
C ASP A 63 16.01 -0.96 7.83
N ASP A 64 15.58 -1.57 8.94
CA ASP A 64 15.70 -3.02 9.14
C ASP A 64 14.99 -3.81 8.04
N LEU A 65 13.80 -3.35 7.65
CA LEU A 65 12.99 -3.99 6.61
C LEU A 65 13.62 -3.84 5.22
N ASP A 66 14.15 -2.66 4.89
CA ASP A 66 14.89 -2.42 3.64
C ASP A 66 16.07 -3.38 3.51
N GLN A 67 16.91 -3.47 4.55
CA GLN A 67 18.06 -4.39 4.55
C GLN A 67 17.65 -5.87 4.41
N MET A 68 16.54 -6.28 5.02
CA MET A 68 16.01 -7.64 4.86
C MET A 68 15.43 -7.92 3.47
N SER A 69 14.93 -6.88 2.77
CA SER A 69 14.34 -7.01 1.45
C SER A 69 15.37 -7.19 0.33
N LEU A 70 16.66 -6.96 0.62
CA LEU A 70 17.77 -7.06 -0.34
C LEU A 70 18.50 -8.41 -0.30
N ALA A 71 18.15 -9.30 0.64
CA ALA A 71 18.78 -10.61 0.87
C ALA A 71 18.12 -11.73 0.03
#